data_AF-A0A920MFY6-F1
#
_entry.id   AF-A0A920MFY6-F1
#
_cell.length_a   1.000
_cell.length_b   1.000
_cell.length_c   1.000
_cell.angle_alpha   90.00
_cell.angle_beta   90.00
_cell.angle_gamma   90.00
#
_symmetry.space_group_name_H-M   'P 1'
#
loop_
_entity.id
_entity.type
_entity.pdbx_description
1 polymer ?
#
loop_
_entity_poly.entity_id
_entity_poly.type
_entity_poly.pdbx_seq_one_letter_code
_entity_poly.pdbx_strand_id
1 'polypeptide(L)' 'MIGVYHPQWSERPLLLVQVKEGETVTKEEILAWFEGKVAKWWIPDDVVFVDSLPHTATGKIQKFELRQEFKDYQLPNVEK' A
#
# COMPACT_ATOMS: atom_id res chain seq x y z
N MET A 1 2.14 -4.75 -0.36
CA MET A 1 2.31 -3.88 0.81
C MET A 1 3.78 -3.65 1.09
N ILE A 2 4.12 -2.38 1.33
CA ILE A 2 5.44 -1.90 1.75
C ILE A 2 5.27 -0.97 2.96
N GLY A 3 6.35 -0.74 3.71
CA GLY A 3 6.40 0.30 4.75
C GLY A 3 6.86 1.61 4.13
N VAL A 4 6.20 2.70 4.47
CA VAL A 4 6.58 4.07 4.11
C VAL A 4 6.77 4.90 5.37
N TYR A 5 7.55 5.97 5.28
CA TYR A 5 7.90 6.79 6.44
C TYR A 5 6.67 7.36 7.13
N HIS A 6 6.68 7.30 8.47
CA HIS A 6 5.69 7.97 9.31
C HIS A 6 6.40 8.64 10.51
N PRO A 7 6.14 9.93 10.80
CA PRO A 7 6.88 10.68 11.82
C PRO A 7 6.75 10.11 13.23
N GLN A 8 5.58 9.58 13.60
CA GLN A 8 5.33 9.04 14.94
C GLN A 8 5.74 7.56 15.10
N TRP A 9 5.69 6.77 14.02
CA TRP A 9 5.77 5.31 14.09
C TRP A 9 6.93 4.73 13.27
N SER A 10 7.80 5.60 12.75
CA SER A 10 8.89 5.32 11.81
C SER A 10 8.41 4.80 10.46
N GLU A 11 7.61 3.73 10.44
CA GLU A 11 7.01 3.16 9.25
C GLU A 11 5.53 2.82 9.46
N ARG A 12 4.74 3.01 8.41
CA ARG A 12 3.35 2.56 8.35
C ARG A 12 3.04 1.83 7.04
N PRO A 13 2.07 0.91 7.04
CA PRO A 13 1.75 0.10 5.88
C PRO A 13 1.08 0.92 4.76
N LEU A 14 1.70 0.89 3.58
CA LEU A 14 1.12 1.32 2.30
C LEU A 14 0.75 0.09 1.47
N LEU A 15 -0.51 0.00 1.05
CA LEU A 15 -0.97 -1.06 0.17
C LEU A 15 -0.83 -0.62 -1.30
N LEU A 16 -0.22 -1.46 -2.12
CA LEU A 16 -0.10 -1.24 -3.57
C LEU A 16 -0.98 -2.27 -4.27
N VAL A 17 -1.84 -1.80 -5.17
CA VAL A 17 -2.89 -2.62 -5.78
C VAL A 17 -2.85 -2.46 -7.29
N GLN A 18 -2.74 -3.59 -7.99
CA GLN A 18 -2.95 -3.66 -9.43
C GLN A 18 -4.35 -4.24 -9.65
N VAL A 19 -5.25 -3.47 -10.26
CA VAL A 19 -6.60 -3.93 -10.58
C VAL A 19 -6.53 -4.78 -11.85
N LYS A 20 -7.30 -5.87 -11.89
CA LYS A 20 -7.40 -6.69 -13.09
C LYS A 20 -8.14 -5.92 -14.19
N GLU A 21 -7.82 -6.22 -15.43
CA GLU A 21 -8.49 -5.61 -16.58
C GLU A 21 -10.01 -5.85 -16.52
N GLY A 22 -10.78 -4.78 -16.71
CA GLY A 22 -12.25 -4.80 -16.64
C GLY A 22 -12.86 -4.76 -15.24
N GLU A 23 -12.04 -4.84 -14.19
CA GLU A 23 -12.50 -4.70 -12.80
C GLU A 23 -12.35 -3.27 -12.31
N THR A 24 -13.17 -2.89 -11.33
CA THR A 24 -13.07 -1.60 -10.65
C THR A 24 -13.21 -1.80 -9.15
N VAL A 25 -12.43 -1.04 -8.39
CA VAL A 25 -12.50 -1.01 -6.93
C VAL A 25 -11.94 0.32 -6.44
N THR A 26 -12.53 0.85 -5.39
CA THR A 26 -12.11 2.10 -4.75
C THR A 26 -11.16 1.83 -3.59
N LYS A 27 -10.38 2.84 -3.21
CA LYS A 27 -9.52 2.78 -2.03
C LYS A 27 -10.35 2.56 -0.77
N GLU A 28 -11.52 3.20 -0.67
CA GLU A 28 -12.44 3.13 0.46
C GLU A 28 -12.97 1.71 0.64
N GLU A 29 -13.37 1.05 -0.44
CA GLU A 29 -13.83 -0.35 -0.40
C GLU A 29 -12.73 -1.30 0.11
N ILE A 30 -11.48 -1.09 -0.32
CA ILE A 30 -10.35 -1.90 0.11
C ILE A 30 -10.04 -1.68 1.60
N LEU A 31 -10.04 -0.42 2.06
CA LEU A 31 -9.80 -0.11 3.47
C LEU A 31 -10.92 -0.64 4.36
N ALA A 32 -12.18 -0.44 3.95
CA ALA A 32 -13.37 -0.93 4.65
C ALA A 32 -13.37 -2.46 4.77
N TRP A 33 -12.79 -3.18 3.81
CA TRP A 33 -12.71 -4.64 3.86
C TRP A 33 -11.95 -5.17 5.09
N PHE A 34 -10.98 -4.41 5.61
CA PHE A 34 -10.22 -4.80 6.81
C PHE A 34 -10.97 -4.54 8.12
N GLU A 35 -12.01 -3.70 8.11
CA GLU A 35 -12.76 -3.36 9.31
C GLU A 35 -13.42 -4.59 9.93
N GLY A 36 -13.28 -4.75 11.25
CA GLY A 36 -13.78 -5.91 11.99
C GLY A 36 -13.04 -7.23 11.72
N LYS A 37 -12.12 -7.30 10.75
CA LYS A 37 -11.29 -8.49 10.49
C LYS A 37 -9.94 -8.46 11.20
N VAL A 38 -9.40 -7.26 11.41
CA VAL A 38 -8.08 -7.04 12.03
C VAL A 38 -8.13 -5.89 13.02
N ALA A 39 -7.11 -5.80 13.89
CA ALA A 39 -6.93 -4.64 14.75
C ALA A 39 -6.76 -3.37 13.91
N LYS A 40 -7.34 -2.25 14.35
CA LYS A 40 -7.34 -0.97 13.62
C LYS A 40 -5.92 -0.54 13.20
N TRP A 41 -4.92 -0.78 14.03
CA TRP A 41 -3.53 -0.40 13.74
C TRP A 41 -2.88 -1.24 12.63
N TRP A 42 -3.46 -2.39 12.23
CA TRP A 42 -2.98 -3.20 11.09
C TRP A 42 -3.58 -2.76 9.75
N ILE A 43 -4.63 -1.96 9.78
CA ILE A 43 -5.24 -1.42 8.56
C ILE A 43 -4.20 -0.53 7.86
N PRO A 44 -4.01 -0.66 6.54
CA PRO A 44 -3.16 0.23 5.76
C PRO A 44 -3.58 1.70 5.96
N ASP A 45 -2.60 2.61 6.01
CA ASP A 45 -2.90 4.04 6.09
C ASP A 45 -3.30 4.61 4.71
N ASP A 46 -2.89 3.94 3.63
CA ASP A 46 -3.29 4.27 2.27
C ASP A 46 -3.27 3.03 1.34
N VAL A 47 -3.98 3.15 0.22
CA VAL A 47 -4.00 2.26 -0.93
C VAL A 47 -3.66 3.06 -2.17
N VAL A 48 -2.59 2.67 -2.87
CA VAL A 48 -2.22 3.24 -4.16
C VAL A 48 -2.42 2.22 -5.26
N PHE A 49 -3.09 2.64 -6.33
CA PHE A 49 -3.22 1.86 -7.54
C PHE A 49 -1.98 2.02 -8.41
N VAL A 50 -1.45 0.89 -8.89
CA VAL A 50 -0.27 0.84 -9.74
C VAL A 50 -0.59 0.07 -11.02
N ASP A 51 0.00 0.51 -12.13
CA ASP A 51 -0.17 -0.15 -13.43
C ASP A 51 0.51 -1.52 -13.45
N SER A 52 1.59 -1.68 -12.68
CA SER A 52 2.32 -2.94 -12.58
C SER A 52 2.92 -3.16 -11.21
N LEU A 53 3.05 -4.43 -10.84
CA LEU A 53 3.88 -4.86 -9.73
C LEU A 53 5.14 -5.50 -10.32
N PRO A 54 6.34 -4.98 -10.07
CA PRO A 54 7.57 -5.56 -10.58
C PRO A 54 7.78 -6.94 -9.93
N HIS A 55 8.22 -7.90 -10.75
CA HIS A 55 8.47 -9.27 -10.32
C HIS A 55 9.90 -9.68 -10.65
N THR A 56 10.49 -10.48 -9.77
CA THR A 56 11.77 -11.15 -10.01
C THR A 56 11.64 -12.20 -11.12
N ALA A 57 12.77 -12.72 -11.62
CA ALA A 57 12.79 -13.82 -12.59
C ALA A 57 12.04 -15.10 -12.14
N THR A 58 11.76 -15.24 -10.84
CA THR A 58 11.00 -16.35 -10.25
C THR A 58 9.53 -15.99 -9.98
N GLY A 59 9.06 -14.83 -10.44
CA GLY A 59 7.68 -14.37 -10.27
C GLY A 59 7.35 -13.86 -8.86
N LYS A 60 8.35 -13.56 -8.02
CA LYS A 60 8.11 -12.95 -6.70
C LYS A 60 8.05 -11.44 -6.84
N ILE A 61 7.17 -10.77 -6.09
CA ILE A 61 7.11 -9.31 -6.07
C ILE A 61 8.46 -8.74 -5.61
N GLN A 62 9.01 -7.84 -6.42
CA GLN A 62 10.28 -7.19 -6.16
C GLN A 62 10.09 -5.95 -5.27
N LYS A 63 9.88 -6.20 -3.98
CA LYS A 63 9.59 -5.16 -2.98
C LYS A 63 10.68 -4.08 -2.86
N PHE A 64 11.92 -4.37 -3.24
CA PHE A 64 13.01 -3.39 -3.19
C PHE A 64 12.75 -2.22 -4.13
N GLU A 65 12.33 -2.48 -5.37
CA GLU A 65 12.03 -1.45 -6.36
C GLU A 65 10.84 -0.60 -5.93
N LEU A 66 9.77 -1.26 -5.47
CA LEU A 66 8.59 -0.58 -4.92
C LEU A 66 8.95 0.33 -3.72
N ARG A 67 9.87 -0.08 -2.84
CA ARG A 67 10.31 0.79 -1.74
C ARG A 67 11.14 1.99 -2.21
N GLN A 68 11.88 1.86 -3.30
CA GLN A 68 12.63 2.98 -3.88
C GLN A 68 11.68 3.98 -4.55
N GLU A 69 10.73 3.46 -5.34
CA GLU A 69 9.72 4.27 -6.03
C GLU A 69 8.85 5.06 -5.05
N PHE A 70 8.44 4.44 -3.95
CA PHE A 70 7.57 5.05 -2.94
C PHE A 70 8.33 5.60 -1.73
N LYS A 71 9.64 5.82 -1.83
CA LYS A 71 10.49 6.24 -0.69
C LYS A 71 10.02 7.55 -0.06
N ASP A 72 9.64 8.52 -0.89
CA ASP A 72 9.21 9.85 -0.46
C ASP A 72 7.67 9.99 -0.40
N TYR A 73 6.96 8.87 -0.42
CA TYR A 73 5.50 8.85 -0.34
C TYR A 73 5.02 9.40 1.01
N GLN A 74 4.12 10.38 0.97
CA GLN A 74 3.52 10.97 2.16
C GLN A 74 2.15 10.35 2.40
N LEU A 75 2.00 9.70 3.55
CA LEU A 75 0.71 9.16 3.97
C LEU A 75 -0.29 10.29 4.26
N PRO A 76 -1.59 10.07 3.96
CA PRO A 76 -2.61 11.10 4.08
C PRO A 76 -2.92 11.50 5.52
N ASN A 77 -2.56 10.65 6.49
CA ASN A 77 -2.76 10.87 7.92
C ASN A 77 -1.58 11.56 8.60
N VAL A 78 -0.50 11.87 7.85
CA VAL A 78 0.60 12.68 8.35
C VAL A 78 0.26 14.14 8.07
N GLU A 79 -0.19 14.85 9.12
CA GLU A 79 -0.36 16.31 9.05
C GLU A 79 0.98 16.97 8.64
N LYS A 80 0.88 18.04 7.83
CA LYS A 80 2.03 18.90 7.52
C LYS A 80 2.41 19.78 8.70
#